data_AF-G0EFA1-F1
#
_entry.id   AF-G0EFA1-F1
#
_cell.length_a   1.000
_cell.length_b   1.000
_cell.length_c   1.000
_cell.angle_alpha   90.00
_cell.angle_beta   90.00
_cell.angle_gamma   90.00
#
_symmetry.space_group_name_H-M   'P 1'
#
loop_
_entity.id
_entity.type
_entity.pdbx_description
1 polymer ?
#
loop_
_entity_poly.entity_id
_entity_poly.type
_entity_poly.pdbx_seq_one_letter_code
_entity_poly.pdbx_strand_id
1 'polypeptide(L)'
;MAEDILAHVEKVQEEVEVATKPKAIIIDKNVCMKCYNCVRSCTVFNSVYEIGEDGYPYAARLDDCIMCLMCHFVCPTRAITHVGIRTVTILVLDKDIAQKMTKIM
;
A
#
# COMPACT_ATOMS: atom_id res chain seq x y z
N MET A 1 12.76 27.10 -20.18
CA MET A 1 11.83 26.38 -21.09
C MET A 1 12.30 24.98 -21.42
N ALA A 2 13.47 24.77 -22.05
CA ALA A 2 13.99 23.41 -22.30
C ALA A 2 14.42 22.70 -21.00
N GLU A 3 15.06 23.43 -20.09
CA GLU A 3 15.50 22.94 -18.77
C GLU A 3 14.31 22.49 -17.90
N ASP A 4 13.20 23.23 -17.93
CA ASP A 4 11.97 22.89 -17.19
C ASP A 4 11.31 21.59 -17.69
N ILE A 5 11.43 21.30 -18.99
CA ILE A 5 10.92 20.06 -19.60
C ILE A 5 11.80 18.88 -19.18
N LEU A 6 13.12 19.04 -19.14
CA LEU A 6 14.04 17.99 -18.70
C LEU A 6 13.78 17.59 -17.24
N ALA A 7 13.62 18.57 -16.34
CA ALA A 7 13.28 18.32 -14.95
C ALA A 7 11.92 17.60 -14.79
N HIS A 8 10.93 17.93 -15.63
CA HIS A 8 9.64 17.23 -15.63
C HIS A 8 9.76 15.79 -16.16
N VAL A 9 10.56 15.55 -17.20
CA VAL A 9 10.81 14.21 -17.75
C VAL A 9 11.49 13.32 -16.72
N GLU A 10 12.52 13.81 -16.01
CA GLU A 10 13.20 13.06 -14.94
C GLU A 10 12.23 12.66 -13.82
N LYS A 11 11.39 13.59 -13.37
CA LYS A 11 10.36 13.33 -12.36
C LYS A 11 9.35 12.27 -12.83
N VAL A 12 8.89 12.36 -14.08
CA VAL A 12 7.98 11.37 -14.66
C VAL A 12 8.66 10.00 -14.78
N GLN A 13 9.95 9.94 -15.10
CA GLN A 13 10.71 8.68 -15.15
C GLN A 13 10.81 8.01 -13.78
N GLU A 14 11.06 8.78 -12.71
CA GLU A 14 11.06 8.27 -11.33
C GLU A 14 9.67 7.74 -10.93
N GLU A 15 8.60 8.47 -11.25
CA GLU A 15 7.21 8.03 -11.00
C GLU A 15 6.86 6.74 -11.77
N VAL A 16 7.34 6.61 -13.01
CA VAL A 16 7.20 5.40 -13.83
C VAL A 16 7.97 4.23 -13.21
N GLU A 17 9.19 4.45 -12.73
CA GLU A 17 9.98 3.40 -12.07
C GLU A 17 9.28 2.87 -10.81
N VAL A 18 8.72 3.75 -9.98
CA VAL A 18 7.90 3.36 -8.82
C VAL A 18 6.68 2.52 -9.24
N ALA A 19 6.03 2.87 -10.34
CA ALA A 19 4.88 2.12 -10.86
C ALA A 19 5.25 0.74 -11.43
N THR A 20 6.53 0.49 -11.74
CA THR A 20 7.02 -0.81 -12.27
C THR A 20 7.55 -1.76 -11.20
N LYS A 21 7.64 -1.33 -9.92
CA LYS A 21 8.07 -2.22 -8.82
C LYS A 21 7.12 -3.41 -8.66
N PRO A 22 7.64 -4.61 -8.36
CA PRO A 22 6.81 -5.78 -8.13
C PRO A 22 5.88 -5.50 -6.94
N LYS A 23 4.59 -5.77 -7.14
CA LYS A 23 3.62 -5.74 -6.05
C LYS A 23 3.98 -6.86 -5.08
N ALA A 24 3.93 -6.58 -3.79
CA ALA A 24 3.98 -7.62 -2.76
C ALA A 24 3.13 -7.20 -1.55
N ILE A 25 2.60 -8.20 -0.84
CA ILE A 25 1.99 -8.03 0.47
C ILE A 25 2.71 -8.98 1.42
N ILE A 26 3.35 -8.43 2.44
CA ILE A 26 4.15 -9.16 3.42
C ILE A 26 3.43 -9.11 4.76
N ILE A 27 3.27 -10.27 5.40
CA ILE A 27 2.68 -10.41 6.73
C ILE A 27 3.77 -10.78 7.73
N ASP A 28 4.01 -9.91 8.70
CA ASP A 28 4.91 -10.19 9.82
C ASP A 28 4.24 -11.14 10.80
N LYS A 29 4.69 -12.40 10.80
CA LYS A 29 4.15 -13.47 11.64
C LYS A 29 4.46 -13.28 13.13
N ASN A 30 5.42 -12.44 13.50
CA ASN A 30 5.77 -12.16 14.90
C ASN A 30 4.71 -11.29 15.59
N VAL A 31 4.03 -10.42 14.83
CA VAL A 31 3.00 -9.51 15.36
C VAL A 31 1.60 -9.83 14.85
N CYS A 32 1.46 -10.69 13.83
CA CYS A 32 0.15 -11.11 13.34
C CYS A 32 -0.55 -12.03 14.34
N MET A 33 -1.70 -11.60 14.84
CA MET A 33 -2.52 -12.33 15.80
C MET A 33 -3.60 -13.22 15.15
N LYS A 34 -3.52 -13.49 13.85
CA LYS A 34 -4.48 -14.35 13.10
C LYS A 34 -5.95 -13.96 13.26
N CYS A 35 -6.26 -12.65 13.35
CA CYS A 35 -7.64 -12.17 13.47
C CYS A 35 -8.44 -12.24 12.16
N TYR A 36 -7.74 -12.41 11.03
CA TYR A 36 -8.29 -12.50 9.66
C TYR A 36 -9.09 -11.27 9.18
N ASN A 37 -8.92 -10.11 9.81
CA ASN A 37 -9.55 -8.87 9.33
C ASN A 37 -9.13 -8.55 7.88
N CYS A 38 -7.86 -8.76 7.52
CA CYS A 38 -7.37 -8.57 6.16
C CYS A 38 -8.07 -9.43 5.11
N VAL A 39 -8.44 -10.67 5.49
CA VAL A 39 -9.18 -11.59 4.63
C VAL A 39 -10.61 -11.08 4.42
N ARG A 40 -11.30 -10.72 5.52
CA ARG A 40 -12.71 -10.28 5.52
C ARG A 40 -12.92 -8.89 4.91
N SER A 41 -11.96 -7.98 5.07
CA SER A 41 -12.08 -6.59 4.62
C SER A 41 -11.61 -6.39 3.18
N CYS A 42 -11.10 -7.43 2.52
CA CYS A 42 -10.66 -7.32 1.14
C CYS A 42 -11.86 -7.06 0.24
N THR A 43 -11.80 -5.98 -0.54
CA THR A 43 -12.90 -5.56 -1.42
C THR A 43 -12.93 -6.30 -2.76
N VAL A 44 -11.87 -7.04 -3.08
CA VAL A 44 -11.80 -7.91 -4.25
C VAL A 44 -12.73 -9.09 -4.03
N PHE A 45 -13.49 -9.48 -5.07
CA PHE A 45 -14.39 -10.63 -5.01
C PHE A 45 -13.60 -11.88 -4.59
N ASN A 46 -14.11 -12.63 -3.60
CA ASN A 46 -13.43 -13.77 -2.96
C ASN A 46 -12.10 -13.46 -2.24
N SER A 47 -11.79 -12.20 -1.95
CA SER A 47 -10.53 -11.78 -1.31
C SER A 47 -9.28 -12.12 -2.15
N VAL A 48 -8.16 -11.43 -1.91
CA VAL A 48 -6.85 -11.85 -2.46
C VAL A 48 -6.09 -12.79 -1.52
N TYR A 49 -6.61 -12.99 -0.32
CA TYR A 49 -5.96 -13.76 0.73
C TYR A 49 -6.50 -15.20 0.81
N GLU A 50 -5.61 -16.09 1.25
CA GLU A 50 -5.93 -17.41 1.76
C GLU A 50 -5.30 -17.62 3.14
N ILE A 51 -5.73 -18.66 3.84
CA ILE A 51 -5.17 -19.06 5.13
C ILE A 51 -4.25 -20.25 4.86
N GLY A 52 -2.96 -20.08 5.14
CA GLY A 52 -1.99 -21.16 5.01
C GLY A 52 -2.21 -22.26 6.06
N GLU A 53 -1.57 -23.41 5.87
CA GLU A 53 -1.65 -24.53 6.82
C GLU A 53 -1.14 -24.17 8.23
N ASP A 54 -0.26 -23.17 8.32
CA ASP A 54 0.24 -22.61 9.58
C ASP A 54 -0.76 -21.65 10.27
N GLY A 55 -1.93 -21.44 9.67
CA GLY A 55 -2.98 -20.54 10.13
C GLY A 55 -2.69 -19.06 9.90
N TYR A 56 -1.60 -18.69 9.23
CA TYR A 56 -1.36 -17.29 8.87
C TYR A 56 -2.02 -16.96 7.53
N PRO A 57 -2.63 -15.78 7.39
CA PRO A 57 -3.06 -15.32 6.08
C PRO A 57 -1.84 -15.08 5.18
N TYR A 58 -2.01 -15.26 3.87
CA TYR A 58 -1.03 -14.88 2.84
C TYR A 58 -1.77 -14.43 1.58
N ALA A 59 -1.15 -13.55 0.78
CA ALA A 59 -1.75 -13.03 -0.45
C ALA A 59 -1.57 -14.04 -1.59
N ALA A 60 -2.57 -14.89 -1.82
CA ALA A 60 -2.54 -15.95 -2.83
C ALA A 60 -2.81 -15.44 -4.25
N ARG A 61 -3.60 -14.37 -4.39
CA ARG A 61 -4.04 -13.79 -5.67
C ARG A 61 -3.63 -12.33 -5.80
N LEU A 62 -2.32 -12.09 -5.81
CA LEU A 62 -1.81 -10.72 -5.75
C LEU A 62 -2.10 -9.90 -7.01
N ASP A 63 -2.24 -10.56 -8.16
CA ASP A 63 -2.58 -9.89 -9.43
C ASP A 63 -3.97 -9.24 -9.40
N ASP A 64 -4.91 -9.80 -8.63
CA ASP A 64 -6.24 -9.25 -8.42
C ASP A 64 -6.24 -8.07 -7.44
N CYS A 65 -5.12 -7.83 -6.73
CA CYS A 65 -5.01 -6.75 -5.77
C CYS A 65 -5.00 -5.38 -6.46
N ILE A 66 -6.06 -4.61 -6.18
CA ILE A 66 -6.20 -3.22 -6.63
C ILE A 66 -5.44 -2.21 -5.75
N MET A 67 -4.66 -2.66 -4.77
CA MET A 67 -3.83 -1.84 -3.88
C MET A 67 -4.63 -0.76 -3.12
N CYS A 68 -5.84 -1.08 -2.66
CA CYS A 68 -6.68 -0.16 -1.87
C CYS A 68 -6.22 0.04 -0.42
N LEU A 69 -5.26 -0.75 0.06
CA LEU A 69 -4.67 -0.69 1.42
C LEU A 69 -5.64 -0.93 2.59
N MET A 70 -6.88 -1.34 2.33
CA MET A 70 -7.86 -1.63 3.39
C MET A 70 -7.33 -2.65 4.40
N CYS A 71 -6.65 -3.71 3.94
CA CYS A 71 -6.07 -4.72 4.81
C CYS A 71 -5.00 -4.15 5.77
N HIS A 72 -4.20 -3.17 5.34
CA HIS A 72 -3.22 -2.48 6.20
C HIS A 72 -3.95 -1.67 7.28
N PHE A 73 -5.00 -0.94 6.89
CA PHE A 73 -5.75 -0.09 7.79
C PHE A 73 -6.52 -0.87 8.88
N VAL A 74 -7.12 -2.01 8.52
CA VAL A 74 -7.90 -2.82 9.49
C VAL A 74 -7.05 -3.76 10.35
N CYS A 75 -5.74 -3.82 10.12
CA CYS A 75 -4.86 -4.71 10.86
C CYS A 75 -4.57 -4.11 12.25
N PRO A 76 -5.11 -4.68 13.35
CA PRO A 76 -4.99 -4.08 14.68
C PRO A 76 -3.54 -4.06 15.19
N THR A 77 -2.69 -4.99 14.70
CA THR A 77 -1.28 -5.09 15.09
C THR A 77 -0.32 -4.55 14.03
N ARG A 78 -0.84 -3.92 12.96
CA ARG A 78 -0.05 -3.37 11.85
C ARG A 78 0.93 -4.37 11.22
N ALA A 79 0.56 -5.64 11.17
CA ALA A 79 1.40 -6.73 10.66
C ALA A 79 1.61 -6.75 9.14
N ILE A 80 1.02 -5.83 8.37
CA ILE A 80 0.94 -5.92 6.90
C ILE A 80 1.73 -4.80 6.24
N THR A 81 2.70 -5.15 5.40
CA THR A 81 3.46 -4.22 4.56
C THR A 81 3.15 -4.45 3.08
N HIS A 82 2.92 -3.36 2.35
CA HIS A 82 2.74 -3.42 0.90
C HIS A 82 4.01 -2.92 0.18
N VAL A 83 4.42 -3.62 -0.86
CA VAL A 83 5.53 -3.22 -1.75
C VAL A 83 4.95 -2.88 -3.13
N GLY A 84 5.57 -1.93 -3.83
CA GLY A 84 5.08 -1.49 -5.14
C GLY A 84 3.78 -0.69 -5.06
N ILE A 85 3.53 -0.02 -3.93
CA ILE A 85 2.43 0.96 -3.83
C ILE A 85 2.83 2.23 -4.58
N ARG A 86 1.86 2.86 -5.24
CA ARG A 86 2.03 4.22 -5.74
C ARG A 86 2.12 5.16 -4.55
N THR A 87 3.09 6.06 -4.57
CA THR A 87 3.14 7.17 -3.62
C THR A 87 1.92 8.07 -3.90
N VAL A 88 0.88 7.92 -3.09
CA VAL A 88 -0.27 8.81 -3.17
C VAL A 88 0.04 10.05 -2.35
N THR A 89 0.07 11.20 -3.02
CA THR A 89 -0.04 12.49 -2.34
C THR A 89 -1.44 12.55 -1.76
N ILE A 90 -1.57 12.43 -0.43
CA ILE A 90 -2.82 12.78 0.24
C ILE A 90 -3.03 14.26 -0.06
N LEU A 91 -4.02 14.55 -0.91
CA LEU A 91 -4.41 15.92 -1.22
C LEU A 91 -5.13 16.49 0.00
N VAL A 92 -4.34 16.98 0.94
CA VAL A 92 -4.85 17.81 2.02
C VAL A 92 -5.15 19.17 1.40
N LEU A 93 -6.40 19.36 0.97
CA LEU A 93 -6.85 20.61 0.34
C LEU A 93 -6.76 21.79 1.32
N ASP A 94 -6.86 21.49 2.61
CA ASP A 94 -6.67 22.46 3.67
C ASP A 94 -5.18 22.69 3.94
N LYS A 95 -4.71 23.90 3.61
CA LYS A 95 -3.29 24.29 3.76
C LYS A 95 -2.82 24.24 5.21
N ASP A 96 -3.70 24.52 6.17
CA ASP A 96 -3.35 24.55 7.59
C ASP A 96 -3.18 23.13 8.13
N ILE A 97 -4.04 22.21 7.69
CA ILE A 97 -3.88 20.78 7.99
C ILE A 97 -2.60 20.25 7.32
N ALA A 98 -2.36 20.62 6.05
CA ALA A 98 -1.16 20.19 5.32
C ALA A 98 0.13 20.62 6.04
N GLN A 99 0.20 21.87 6.49
CA GLN A 99 1.33 22.41 7.26
C GLN A 99 1.50 21.77 8.64
N LYS A 100 0.41 21.31 9.27
CA LYS A 100 0.50 20.57 10.54
C LYS A 100 0.98 19.14 10.32
N MET A 101 0.54 18.48 9.24
CA MET A 101 0.94 17.11 8.92
C MET A 101 2.44 16.98 8.61
N THR A 102 3.05 17.98 7.95
CA THR A 102 4.51 17.99 7.71
C THR A 102 5.35 18.10 8.98
N LYS A 103 4.76 18.49 10.12
CA LYS A 103 5.45 18.55 11.42
C LYS A 103 5.28 17.31 12.28
N ILE A 104 4.46 16.34 11.82
CA ILE A 104 4.11 15.13 12.57
C ILE A 104 4.77 13.88 11.97
N MET A 105 5.12 13.92 10.67
CA MET A 105 5.82 12.84 9.97
C MET A 105 7.34 12.92 10.12
#